data_AF-A0A061F9A1-F1
#
_entry.id   AF-A0A061F9A1-F1
#
_cell.length_a   1.000
_cell.length_b   1.000
_cell.length_c   1.000
_cell.angle_alpha   90.00
_cell.angle_beta   90.00
_cell.angle_gamma   90.00
#
_symmetry.space_group_name_H-M   'P 1'
#
loop_
_entity.id
_entity.type
_entity.pdbx_description
1 polymer ?
#
loop_
_entity_poly.entity_id
_entity_poly.type
_entity_poly.pdbx_seq_one_letter_code
_entity_poly.pdbx_strand_id
1 'polypeptide(L)'
;MLPFLKEIDLTRNYLNGAIPPQWGSMQLTHISLLGNRLTGSIPEELASLSNLTSLVLEHNNFAGNLPPALGNLPKIERMFLNSNNFTGELPSTFARLTALTDFRIGDNNFTGKIPDFIQNWVQLKTLYIQASGLSGPIPSAIGALQNLTKLVISDLNGAEGPLPPLDNFTKLEILVLRSCKLIGDLPNSLRELTALKKLLVYSFLD
;
A
#
# COMPACT_ATOMS: atom_id res chain seq x y z
N MET A 1 -25.51 16.47 9.81
CA MET A 1 -24.99 15.21 10.37
C MET A 1 -25.78 14.07 9.73
N LEU A 2 -25.12 13.07 9.16
CA LEU A 2 -25.77 11.91 8.53
C LEU A 2 -25.53 10.66 9.40
N PRO A 3 -26.23 10.51 10.54
CA PRO A 3 -25.87 9.57 11.61
C PRO A 3 -25.97 8.09 11.20
N PHE A 4 -26.71 7.80 10.14
CA PHE A 4 -26.91 6.44 9.63
C PHE A 4 -26.05 6.12 8.41
N LEU A 5 -25.33 7.10 7.84
CA LEU A 5 -24.49 6.86 6.68
C LEU A 5 -23.23 6.11 7.10
N LYS A 6 -23.05 4.91 6.55
CA LYS A 6 -21.91 4.03 6.81
C LYS A 6 -20.98 3.90 5.61
N GLU A 7 -21.50 4.06 4.42
CA GLU A 7 -20.76 3.83 3.19
C GLU A 7 -20.89 5.05 2.29
N ILE A 8 -19.76 5.49 1.77
CA ILE A 8 -19.68 6.48 0.70
C ILE A 8 -19.03 5.77 -0.48
N ASP A 9 -19.78 5.61 -1.57
CA ASP A 9 -19.24 5.17 -2.84
C ASP A 9 -19.58 6.20 -3.91
N LEU A 10 -18.56 6.90 -4.40
CA LEU A 10 -18.64 7.93 -5.43
C LEU A 10 -17.76 7.57 -6.64
N THR A 11 -17.49 6.28 -6.81
CA THR A 11 -16.58 5.73 -7.82
C THR A 11 -16.93 6.19 -9.24
N ARG A 12 -15.91 6.52 -10.03
CA ARG A 12 -15.95 6.80 -11.48
C ARG A 12 -16.89 7.95 -11.84
N ASN A 13 -16.69 9.08 -11.19
CA ASN A 13 -17.36 10.34 -11.50
C ASN A 13 -16.34 11.42 -11.91
N TYR A 14 -16.82 12.65 -12.12
CA TYR A 14 -15.99 13.81 -12.43
C TYR A 14 -15.85 14.77 -11.24
N LEU A 15 -16.01 14.25 -10.01
CA LEU A 15 -15.96 15.07 -8.79
C LEU A 15 -14.58 15.70 -8.63
N ASN A 16 -14.56 16.92 -8.09
CA ASN A 16 -13.36 17.71 -7.84
C ASN A 16 -13.40 18.29 -6.41
N GLY A 17 -12.34 18.98 -6.01
CA GLY A 17 -12.17 19.48 -4.65
C GLY A 17 -11.56 18.43 -3.72
N ALA A 18 -11.56 18.72 -2.42
CA ALA A 18 -10.93 17.90 -1.39
C ALA A 18 -11.93 17.04 -0.62
N ILE A 19 -11.44 16.02 0.09
CA ILE A 19 -12.23 15.26 1.04
C ILE A 19 -12.63 16.19 2.20
N PRO A 20 -13.92 16.31 2.55
CA PRO A 20 -14.35 17.11 3.69
C PRO A 20 -13.82 16.54 5.02
N PRO A 21 -13.09 17.32 5.84
CA PRO A 21 -12.64 16.90 7.17
C PRO A 21 -13.78 16.42 8.09
N GLN A 22 -14.98 16.96 7.88
CA GLN A 22 -16.18 16.63 8.66
C GLN A 22 -16.57 15.15 8.55
N TRP A 23 -16.08 14.42 7.54
CA TRP A 23 -16.27 12.98 7.44
C TRP A 23 -15.67 12.24 8.63
N GLY A 24 -14.63 12.78 9.27
CA GLY A 24 -14.06 12.22 10.50
C GLY A 24 -15.02 12.13 11.68
N SER A 25 -16.11 12.91 11.68
CA SER A 25 -17.16 12.87 12.71
C SER A 25 -18.26 11.83 12.44
N MET A 26 -18.18 11.11 11.31
CA MET A 26 -19.19 10.16 10.87
C MET A 26 -18.90 8.73 11.36
N GLN A 27 -19.82 7.80 11.12
CA GLN A 27 -19.70 6.38 11.49
C GLN A 27 -19.43 5.51 10.25
N LEU A 28 -18.51 5.96 9.39
CA LEU A 28 -18.21 5.32 8.12
C LEU A 28 -17.41 4.03 8.30
N THR A 29 -17.78 3.01 7.54
CA THR A 29 -17.11 1.71 7.42
C THR A 29 -16.41 1.56 6.08
N HIS A 30 -16.87 2.26 5.04
CA HIS A 30 -16.32 2.20 3.69
C HIS A 30 -16.33 3.58 3.02
N ILE A 31 -15.21 3.95 2.41
CA ILE A 31 -15.07 5.13 1.56
C ILE A 31 -14.43 4.69 0.25
N SER A 32 -15.17 4.84 -0.86
CA SER A 32 -14.64 4.74 -2.22
C SER A 32 -14.84 6.02 -2.99
N LEU A 33 -13.72 6.58 -3.43
CA LEU A 33 -13.61 7.78 -4.27
C LEU A 33 -12.89 7.48 -5.58
N LEU A 34 -12.71 6.20 -5.90
CA LEU A 34 -11.99 5.68 -7.06
C LEU A 34 -12.34 6.41 -8.35
N GLY A 35 -11.34 6.86 -9.11
CA GLY A 35 -11.55 7.38 -10.47
C GLY A 35 -12.34 8.68 -10.51
N ASN A 36 -11.83 9.72 -9.85
CA ASN A 36 -12.39 11.07 -9.88
C ASN A 36 -11.27 12.09 -10.22
N ARG A 37 -11.54 13.39 -10.03
CA ARG A 37 -10.57 14.49 -10.18
C ARG A 37 -10.31 15.18 -8.85
N LEU A 38 -10.45 14.46 -7.74
CA LEU A 38 -10.29 15.01 -6.39
C LEU A 38 -8.84 15.41 -6.14
N THR A 39 -8.64 16.44 -5.33
CA THR A 39 -7.37 17.12 -5.07
C THR A 39 -7.15 17.32 -3.57
N GLY A 40 -5.98 17.86 -3.19
CA GLY A 40 -5.65 18.15 -1.79
C GLY A 40 -5.09 16.93 -1.05
N SER A 41 -4.84 17.07 0.25
CA SER A 41 -4.35 15.99 1.10
C SER A 41 -5.50 15.19 1.72
N ILE A 42 -5.17 14.00 2.24
CA ILE A 42 -6.11 13.26 3.09
C ILE A 42 -6.26 14.04 4.42
N PRO A 43 -7.46 14.39 4.87
CA PRO A 43 -7.66 15.04 6.17
C PRO A 43 -7.26 14.10 7.31
N GLU A 44 -6.58 14.64 8.34
CA GLU A 44 -6.19 13.85 9.51
C GLU A 44 -7.39 13.38 10.33
N GLU A 45 -8.51 14.11 10.25
CA GLU A 45 -9.77 13.81 10.92
C GLU A 45 -10.36 12.47 10.49
N LEU A 46 -10.01 11.96 9.30
CA LEU A 46 -10.44 10.62 8.90
C LEU A 46 -9.90 9.53 9.84
N ALA A 47 -8.82 9.80 10.59
CA ALA A 47 -8.32 8.90 11.62
C ALA A 47 -9.31 8.66 12.77
N SER A 48 -10.32 9.52 12.95
CA SER A 48 -11.38 9.34 13.94
C SER A 48 -12.43 8.30 13.54
N LEU A 49 -12.39 7.81 12.29
CA LEU A 49 -13.30 6.77 11.79
C LEU A 49 -12.93 5.38 12.32
N SER A 50 -13.22 5.13 13.60
CA SER A 50 -12.88 3.88 14.31
C SER A 50 -13.48 2.60 13.70
N ASN A 51 -14.49 2.74 12.83
CA ASN A 51 -15.15 1.64 12.14
C ASN A 51 -14.71 1.47 10.67
N LEU A 52 -13.82 2.32 10.17
CA LEU A 52 -13.39 2.28 8.76
C LEU A 52 -12.59 1.01 8.48
N THR A 53 -13.05 0.24 7.51
CA THR A 53 -12.41 -1.02 7.05
C THR A 53 -11.78 -0.87 5.68
N SER A 54 -12.24 0.10 4.88
CA SER A 54 -11.78 0.26 3.50
C SER A 54 -11.77 1.73 3.09
N LEU A 55 -10.59 2.17 2.63
CA LEU A 55 -10.32 3.49 2.07
C LEU A 55 -9.76 3.32 0.66
N VAL A 56 -10.56 3.66 -0.34
CA VAL A 56 -10.21 3.54 -1.77
C VAL A 56 -10.17 4.93 -2.40
N LEU A 57 -8.97 5.40 -2.71
CA LEU A 57 -8.70 6.73 -3.26
C LEU A 57 -8.01 6.69 -4.63
N GLU A 58 -7.88 5.49 -5.23
CA GLU A 58 -7.08 5.31 -6.45
C GLU A 58 -7.59 6.17 -7.61
N HIS A 59 -6.69 6.53 -8.53
CA HIS A 59 -7.00 7.29 -9.73
C HIS A 59 -7.68 8.65 -9.42
N ASN A 60 -6.95 9.49 -8.69
CA ASN A 60 -7.33 10.87 -8.38
C ASN A 60 -6.09 11.78 -8.50
N ASN A 61 -6.22 13.05 -8.08
CA ASN A 61 -5.13 14.02 -8.04
C ASN A 61 -4.78 14.41 -6.59
N PHE A 62 -4.98 13.51 -5.61
CA PHE A 62 -4.60 13.78 -4.22
C PHE A 62 -3.09 13.99 -4.12
N ALA A 63 -2.66 14.89 -3.25
CA ALA A 63 -1.26 15.31 -3.13
C ALA A 63 -0.86 15.57 -1.67
N GLY A 64 0.44 15.74 -1.44
CA GLY A 64 1.01 15.92 -0.11
C GLY A 64 1.28 14.61 0.60
N ASN A 65 1.66 14.69 1.87
CA ASN A 65 2.07 13.53 2.65
C ASN A 65 0.87 12.76 3.20
N LEU A 66 1.04 11.46 3.43
CA LEU A 66 0.05 10.68 4.18
C LEU A 66 0.03 11.14 5.64
N PRO A 67 -1.15 11.46 6.22
CA PRO A 67 -1.23 11.86 7.62
C PRO A 67 -0.79 10.71 8.55
N PRO A 68 0.15 10.94 9.48
CA PRO A 68 0.51 9.93 10.48
C PRO A 68 -0.68 9.45 11.32
N ALA A 69 -1.70 10.31 11.49
CA ALA A 69 -2.92 9.98 12.21
C ALA A 69 -3.66 8.76 11.63
N LEU A 70 -3.57 8.51 10.32
CA LEU A 70 -4.22 7.33 9.70
C LEU A 70 -3.71 6.01 10.29
N GLY A 71 -2.51 5.98 10.87
CA GLY A 71 -2.00 4.84 11.63
C GLY A 71 -2.84 4.47 12.87
N ASN A 72 -3.82 5.29 13.26
CA ASN A 72 -4.72 5.02 14.38
C ASN A 72 -6.07 4.43 13.97
N LEU A 73 -6.24 4.00 12.71
CA LEU A 73 -7.46 3.32 12.24
C LEU A 73 -7.42 1.83 12.64
N PRO A 74 -8.17 1.40 13.68
CA PRO A 74 -7.95 0.08 14.29
C PRO A 74 -8.51 -1.09 13.46
N LYS A 75 -9.40 -0.80 12.50
CA LYS A 75 -10.10 -1.81 11.69
C LYS A 75 -9.79 -1.73 10.20
N ILE A 76 -8.82 -0.90 9.78
CA ILE A 76 -8.54 -0.71 8.36
C ILE A 76 -7.91 -1.98 7.78
N GLU A 77 -8.59 -2.56 6.80
CA GLU A 77 -8.18 -3.79 6.12
C GLU A 77 -7.64 -3.46 4.72
N ARG A 78 -8.25 -2.47 4.06
CA ARG A 78 -7.93 -2.12 2.67
C ARG A 78 -7.60 -0.64 2.53
N MET A 79 -6.39 -0.34 2.06
CA MET A 79 -5.96 1.01 1.70
C MET A 79 -5.43 1.02 0.28
N PHE A 80 -6.21 1.58 -0.64
CA PHE A 80 -5.83 1.69 -2.04
C PHE A 80 -5.62 3.17 -2.40
N LEU A 81 -4.37 3.53 -2.65
CA LEU A 81 -3.91 4.91 -2.84
C LEU A 81 -3.23 5.10 -4.20
N ASN A 82 -3.24 4.07 -5.06
CA ASN A 82 -2.56 4.05 -6.34
C ASN A 82 -2.93 5.23 -7.24
N SER A 83 -2.02 5.65 -8.12
CA SER A 83 -2.30 6.65 -9.17
C SER A 83 -2.84 7.96 -8.59
N ASN A 84 -2.00 8.58 -7.77
CA ASN A 84 -2.19 9.91 -7.17
C ASN A 84 -0.83 10.64 -7.18
N ASN A 85 -0.78 11.81 -6.55
CA ASN A 85 0.42 12.63 -6.43
C ASN A 85 0.93 12.69 -4.98
N PHE A 86 0.73 11.62 -4.19
CA PHE A 86 1.20 11.59 -2.79
C PHE A 86 2.73 11.65 -2.73
N THR A 87 3.25 12.33 -1.71
CA THR A 87 4.68 12.59 -1.49
C THR A 87 5.14 12.20 -0.09
N GLY A 88 6.44 12.36 0.16
CA GLY A 88 7.04 12.10 1.47
C GLY A 88 7.20 10.61 1.76
N GLU A 89 7.57 10.28 3.00
CA GLU A 89 7.78 8.90 3.44
C GLU A 89 6.48 8.27 3.97
N LEU A 90 6.43 6.94 3.99
CA LEU A 90 5.36 6.22 4.68
C LEU A 90 5.45 6.48 6.20
N PRO A 91 4.38 6.95 6.87
CA PRO A 91 4.44 7.29 8.28
C PRO A 91 4.75 6.07 9.16
N SER A 92 5.68 6.22 10.11
CA SER A 92 6.04 5.14 11.06
C SER A 92 4.86 4.65 11.91
N THR A 93 3.85 5.48 12.10
CA THR A 93 2.59 5.11 12.77
C THR A 93 1.82 4.02 12.03
N PHE A 94 2.05 3.83 10.73
CA PHE A 94 1.39 2.76 9.96
C PHE A 94 1.81 1.36 10.43
N ALA A 95 2.88 1.24 11.22
CA ALA A 95 3.23 0.05 11.97
C ALA A 95 2.09 -0.52 12.83
N ARG A 96 1.09 0.32 13.19
CA ARG A 96 -0.07 -0.03 14.02
C ARG A 96 -1.25 -0.61 13.22
N LEU A 97 -1.21 -0.56 11.88
CA LEU A 97 -2.29 -1.02 11.01
C LEU A 97 -2.28 -2.54 10.83
N THR A 98 -2.38 -3.28 11.93
CA THR A 98 -2.19 -4.73 11.98
C THR A 98 -3.35 -5.52 11.36
N ALA A 99 -4.48 -4.85 11.07
CA ALA A 99 -5.64 -5.43 10.37
C ALA A 99 -5.50 -5.40 8.83
N LEU A 100 -4.48 -4.73 8.27
CA LEU A 100 -4.33 -4.61 6.81
C LEU A 100 -4.22 -5.97 6.13
N THR A 101 -5.08 -6.19 5.13
CA THR A 101 -5.06 -7.32 4.21
C THR A 101 -4.58 -6.91 2.82
N ASP A 102 -4.84 -5.68 2.40
CA ASP A 102 -4.48 -5.21 1.07
C ASP A 102 -3.99 -3.75 1.10
N PHE A 103 -2.75 -3.54 0.68
CA PHE A 103 -2.11 -2.23 0.66
C PHE A 103 -1.55 -1.94 -0.73
N ARG A 104 -1.97 -0.81 -1.32
CA ARG A 104 -1.57 -0.42 -2.67
C ARG A 104 -1.24 1.07 -2.76
N ILE A 105 -0.01 1.39 -3.18
CA ILE A 105 0.54 2.76 -3.23
C ILE A 105 1.30 3.06 -4.52
N GLY A 106 1.10 2.25 -5.57
CA GLY A 106 1.72 2.43 -6.87
C GLY A 106 1.41 3.77 -7.53
N ASP A 107 2.20 4.15 -8.52
CA ASP A 107 2.03 5.36 -9.33
C ASP A 107 1.79 6.61 -8.46
N ASN A 108 2.77 6.91 -7.61
CA ASN A 108 2.80 8.06 -6.71
C ASN A 108 4.24 8.60 -6.65
N ASN A 109 4.46 9.68 -5.89
CA ASN A 109 5.75 10.35 -5.79
C ASN A 109 6.32 10.29 -4.35
N PHE A 110 6.18 9.14 -3.70
CA PHE A 110 6.74 8.91 -2.36
C PHE A 110 8.27 8.96 -2.39
N THR A 111 8.86 9.15 -1.21
CA THR A 111 10.30 9.18 -1.00
C THR A 111 10.69 8.22 0.11
N GLY A 112 12.00 8.07 0.36
CA GLY A 112 12.50 7.17 1.39
C GLY A 112 12.48 5.71 0.95
N LYS A 113 12.50 4.79 1.91
CA LYS A 113 12.55 3.34 1.68
C LYS A 113 11.21 2.68 1.96
N ILE A 114 11.04 1.43 1.53
CA ILE A 114 10.03 0.56 2.10
C ILE A 114 10.40 0.31 3.58
N PRO A 115 9.60 0.73 4.58
CA PRO A 115 10.01 0.66 5.98
C PRO A 115 9.96 -0.76 6.55
N ASP A 116 10.82 -1.08 7.52
CA ASP A 116 10.84 -2.39 8.17
C ASP A 116 9.57 -2.70 8.96
N PHE A 117 8.79 -1.68 9.36
CA PHE A 117 7.54 -1.89 10.09
C PHE A 117 6.49 -2.68 9.29
N ILE A 118 6.67 -2.88 7.97
CA ILE A 118 5.78 -3.73 7.18
C ILE A 118 5.67 -5.14 7.76
N GLN A 119 6.68 -5.62 8.50
CA GLN A 119 6.65 -6.91 9.19
C GLN A 119 5.47 -7.04 10.17
N ASN A 120 4.91 -5.93 10.64
CA ASN A 120 3.77 -5.92 11.55
C ASN A 120 2.43 -6.24 10.86
N TRP A 121 2.35 -6.14 9.54
CA TRP A 121 1.13 -6.39 8.78
C TRP A 121 0.93 -7.88 8.48
N VAL A 122 0.97 -8.72 9.51
CA VAL A 122 0.96 -10.19 9.37
C VAL A 122 -0.32 -10.74 8.71
N GLN A 123 -1.39 -9.95 8.61
CA GLN A 123 -2.63 -10.30 7.90
C GLN A 123 -2.59 -9.98 6.41
N LEU A 124 -1.52 -9.33 5.92
CA LEU A 124 -1.43 -8.83 4.56
C LEU A 124 -1.41 -9.97 3.55
N LYS A 125 -2.30 -9.87 2.56
CA LYS A 125 -2.46 -10.80 1.43
C LYS A 125 -1.98 -10.20 0.13
N THR A 126 -2.15 -8.89 -0.04
CA THR A 126 -1.74 -8.17 -1.25
C THR A 126 -0.88 -6.96 -0.88
N LEU A 127 0.33 -6.91 -1.43
CA LEU A 127 1.18 -5.73 -1.41
C LEU A 127 1.48 -5.28 -2.84
N TYR A 128 1.17 -4.02 -3.14
CA TYR A 128 1.39 -3.42 -4.46
C TYR A 128 2.13 -2.09 -4.35
N ILE A 129 3.40 -2.09 -4.75
CA ILE A 129 4.30 -0.94 -4.75
C ILE A 129 4.96 -0.87 -6.13
N GLN A 130 4.37 -0.15 -7.09
CA GLN A 130 4.91 -0.01 -8.45
C GLN A 130 5.10 1.46 -8.76
N ALA A 131 6.27 1.87 -9.24
CA ALA A 131 6.52 3.25 -9.65
C ALA A 131 6.06 4.27 -8.57
N SER A 132 6.30 3.94 -7.29
CA SER A 132 5.87 4.74 -6.14
C SER A 132 6.87 5.83 -5.75
N GLY A 133 8.05 5.88 -6.37
CA GLY A 133 9.17 6.75 -5.98
C GLY A 133 10.07 6.22 -4.85
N LEU A 134 9.64 5.15 -4.17
CA LEU A 134 10.40 4.51 -3.09
C LEU A 134 11.75 3.96 -3.58
N SER A 135 12.73 4.01 -2.67
CA SER A 135 14.08 3.51 -2.88
C SER A 135 14.30 2.13 -2.25
N GLY A 136 15.15 1.35 -2.90
CA GLY A 136 15.62 0.06 -2.42
C GLY A 136 16.76 0.15 -1.40
N PRO A 137 17.23 -1.02 -0.91
CA PRO A 137 16.77 -2.35 -1.30
C PRO A 137 15.41 -2.73 -0.70
N ILE A 138 14.82 -3.84 -1.17
CA ILE A 138 13.63 -4.43 -0.51
C ILE A 138 14.05 -4.93 0.87
N PRO A 139 13.37 -4.51 1.97
CA PRO A 139 13.78 -4.89 3.31
C PRO A 139 13.54 -6.38 3.57
N SER A 140 14.45 -7.02 4.31
CA SER A 140 14.30 -8.42 4.74
C SER A 140 13.07 -8.66 5.61
N ALA A 141 12.60 -7.61 6.29
CA ALA A 141 11.38 -7.56 7.09
C ALA A 141 10.13 -8.05 6.34
N ILE A 142 10.11 -7.97 5.00
CA ILE A 142 9.01 -8.48 4.18
C ILE A 142 8.78 -9.99 4.38
N GLY A 143 9.81 -10.75 4.75
CA GLY A 143 9.74 -12.20 4.99
C GLY A 143 8.84 -12.61 6.17
N ALA A 144 8.38 -11.64 6.98
CA ALA A 144 7.39 -11.86 8.04
C ALA A 144 5.94 -11.96 7.51
N LEU A 145 5.69 -11.58 6.26
CA LEU A 145 4.35 -11.49 5.68
C LEU A 145 3.83 -12.83 5.14
N GLN A 146 3.66 -13.81 6.02
CA GLN A 146 3.36 -15.21 5.68
C GLN A 146 1.99 -15.42 5.00
N ASN A 147 1.10 -14.44 5.09
CA ASN A 147 -0.23 -14.48 4.46
C ASN A 147 -0.25 -13.91 3.03
N LEU A 148 0.88 -13.42 2.51
CA LEU A 148 0.95 -12.87 1.16
C LEU A 148 0.59 -13.91 0.11
N THR A 149 -0.32 -13.50 -0.76
CA THR A 149 -0.73 -14.23 -1.97
C THR A 149 -0.25 -13.51 -3.22
N LYS A 150 -0.10 -12.18 -3.15
CA LYS A 150 0.36 -11.34 -4.25
C LYS A 150 1.33 -10.28 -3.74
N LEU A 151 2.57 -10.38 -4.23
CA LEU A 151 3.62 -9.40 -4.01
C LEU A 151 4.03 -8.79 -5.35
N VAL A 152 3.78 -7.49 -5.51
CA VAL A 152 4.21 -6.72 -6.68
C VAL A 152 5.02 -5.54 -6.18
N ILE A 153 6.31 -5.54 -6.48
CA ILE A 153 7.21 -4.41 -6.25
C ILE A 153 7.88 -4.07 -7.58
N SER A 154 7.85 -2.80 -7.98
CA SER A 154 8.61 -2.37 -9.14
C SER A 154 9.14 -0.96 -9.08
N ASP A 155 10.14 -0.72 -9.92
CA ASP A 155 10.71 0.60 -10.22
C ASP A 155 11.26 1.27 -8.94
N LEU A 156 12.08 0.52 -8.19
CA LEU A 156 12.76 1.04 -7.01
C LEU A 156 13.99 1.86 -7.39
N ASN A 157 14.08 3.05 -6.79
CA ASN A 157 15.26 3.91 -6.91
C ASN A 157 16.38 3.47 -5.95
N GLY A 158 17.52 4.17 -5.95
CA GLY A 158 18.54 4.00 -4.93
C GLY A 158 19.45 2.79 -5.14
N ALA A 159 19.79 2.10 -4.06
CA ALA A 159 20.85 1.08 -4.01
C ALA A 159 20.39 -0.29 -4.52
N GLU A 160 21.37 -1.07 -4.99
CA GLU A 160 21.21 -2.49 -5.26
C GLU A 160 21.02 -3.30 -3.97
N GLY A 161 20.41 -4.48 -4.06
CA GLY A 161 20.32 -5.42 -2.95
C GLY A 161 19.87 -6.82 -3.35
N PRO A 162 19.99 -7.80 -2.45
CA PRO A 162 19.58 -9.16 -2.73
C PRO A 162 18.06 -9.29 -2.80
N LEU A 163 17.60 -10.44 -3.32
CA LEU A 163 16.23 -10.88 -3.10
C LEU A 163 15.93 -10.97 -1.60
N PRO A 164 14.75 -10.51 -1.13
CA PRO A 164 14.37 -10.68 0.26
C PRO A 164 14.16 -12.17 0.59
N PRO A 165 14.21 -12.56 1.88
CA PRO A 165 13.89 -13.92 2.30
C PRO A 165 12.49 -14.33 1.84
N LEU A 166 12.40 -15.43 1.08
CA LEU A 166 11.14 -15.95 0.52
C LEU A 166 10.64 -17.20 1.26
N ASP A 167 11.40 -17.72 2.24
CA ASP A 167 11.20 -19.03 2.86
C ASP A 167 9.79 -19.24 3.44
N ASN A 168 9.14 -18.17 3.90
CA ASN A 168 7.86 -18.25 4.60
C ASN A 168 6.64 -17.90 3.72
N PHE A 169 6.83 -17.69 2.42
CA PHE A 169 5.77 -17.27 1.50
C PHE A 169 5.02 -18.45 0.87
N THR A 170 4.59 -19.40 1.70
CA THR A 170 3.93 -20.64 1.23
C THR A 170 2.58 -20.42 0.54
N LYS A 171 1.93 -19.27 0.77
CA LYS A 171 0.67 -18.88 0.13
C LYS A 171 0.85 -17.99 -1.11
N LEU A 172 2.09 -17.64 -1.46
CA LEU A 172 2.36 -16.67 -2.51
C LEU A 172 2.09 -17.27 -3.88
N GLU A 173 1.13 -16.68 -4.58
CA GLU A 173 0.72 -17.11 -5.92
C GLU A 173 1.37 -16.26 -7.02
N ILE A 174 1.58 -14.97 -6.74
CA ILE A 174 2.10 -14.00 -7.69
C ILE A 174 3.26 -13.24 -7.06
N LEU A 175 4.45 -13.42 -7.63
CA LEU A 175 5.64 -12.63 -7.31
C LEU A 175 6.08 -11.86 -8.55
N VAL A 176 6.01 -10.54 -8.48
CA VAL A 176 6.51 -9.63 -9.52
C VAL A 176 7.49 -8.66 -8.88
N LEU A 177 8.76 -8.76 -9.26
CA LEU A 177 9.84 -7.87 -8.87
C LEU A 177 10.46 -7.29 -10.15
N ARG A 178 10.06 -6.08 -10.53
CA ARG A 178 10.49 -5.46 -11.79
C ARG A 178 11.36 -4.24 -11.52
N SER A 179 12.54 -4.12 -12.13
CA SER A 179 13.40 -2.92 -11.98
C SER A 179 13.68 -2.61 -10.50
N CYS A 180 13.97 -3.63 -9.68
CA CYS A 180 14.22 -3.51 -8.24
C CYS A 180 15.71 -3.45 -7.87
N LYS A 181 16.60 -3.35 -8.87
CA LYS A 181 18.07 -3.36 -8.69
C LYS A 181 18.58 -4.58 -7.89
N LEU A 182 18.04 -5.76 -8.24
CA LEU A 182 18.37 -7.00 -7.54
C LEU A 182 19.73 -7.53 -7.97
N ILE A 183 20.55 -7.95 -7.00
CA ILE A 183 21.86 -8.58 -7.20
C ILE A 183 21.99 -9.89 -6.42
N GLY A 184 23.04 -10.65 -6.68
CA GLY A 184 23.32 -11.92 -6.01
C GLY A 184 22.56 -13.10 -6.61
N ASP A 185 22.53 -14.21 -5.87
CA ASP A 185 21.99 -15.48 -6.35
C ASP A 185 20.49 -15.60 -6.13
N LEU A 186 19.84 -16.43 -6.97
CA LEU A 186 18.48 -16.88 -6.70
C LEU A 186 18.48 -17.76 -5.43
N PRO A 187 17.68 -17.45 -4.41
CA PRO A 187 17.68 -18.24 -3.19
C PRO A 187 17.03 -19.61 -3.44
N ASN A 188 17.62 -20.67 -2.86
CA ASN A 188 17.07 -22.03 -2.92
C ASN A 188 15.63 -22.13 -2.38
N SER A 189 15.23 -21.18 -1.54
CA SER A 189 13.89 -21.06 -0.95
C SER A 189 12.78 -20.81 -1.96
N LEU A 190 13.12 -20.45 -3.20
CA LEU A 190 12.16 -20.36 -4.30
C LEU A 190 11.39 -21.68 -4.50
N ARG A 191 11.99 -22.84 -4.18
CA ARG A 191 11.36 -24.15 -4.25
C ARG A 191 10.24 -24.37 -3.22
N GLU A 192 10.26 -23.61 -2.12
CA GLU A 192 9.28 -23.70 -1.03
C GLU A 192 7.97 -22.94 -1.37
N LEU A 193 7.98 -22.13 -2.44
CA LEU A 193 6.84 -21.37 -2.93
C LEU A 193 5.85 -22.24 -3.71
N THR A 194 5.31 -23.26 -3.06
CA THR A 194 4.47 -24.30 -3.67
C THR A 194 3.15 -23.79 -4.27
N ALA A 195 2.66 -22.63 -3.81
CA ALA A 195 1.47 -21.97 -4.37
C ALA A 195 1.76 -21.07 -5.58
N LEU A 196 3.03 -20.88 -5.96
CA LEU A 196 3.44 -19.88 -6.95
C LEU A 196 2.97 -20.24 -8.36
N LYS A 197 2.15 -19.37 -8.93
CA LYS A 197 1.60 -19.49 -10.29
C LYS A 197 2.32 -18.56 -11.27
N LYS A 198 2.88 -17.46 -10.78
CA LYS A 198 3.53 -16.44 -11.60
C LYS A 198 4.75 -15.87 -10.88
N LEU A 199 5.91 -16.03 -11.53
CA LEU A 199 7.17 -15.42 -11.13
C LEU A 199 7.68 -14.52 -12.26
N LEU A 200 7.79 -13.22 -11.99
CA LEU A 200 8.41 -12.27 -12.91
C LEU A 200 9.49 -11.49 -12.15
N VAL A 201 10.75 -11.74 -12.48
CA VAL A 201 11.89 -11.00 -11.94
C VAL A 201 12.73 -10.52 -13.12
N TYR A 202 12.70 -9.22 -13.42
CA TYR A 202 13.37 -8.66 -14.59
C TYR A 202 13.58 -7.15 -14.46
N SER A 203 14.52 -6.61 -15.21
CA SER A 203 14.72 -5.18 -15.37
C SER A 203 14.79 -4.86 -16.86
N PHE A 204 14.45 -3.63 -17.25
CA PHE A 204 14.75 -3.16 -18.60
C PHE A 204 16.19 -2.68 -18.62
N LEU A 205 16.92 -3.00 -19.68
CA LEU A 205 18.17 -2.31 -19.99
C LEU A 205 17.77 -0.93 -20.54
N ASP A 206 18.43 0.13 -20.05
CA ASP A 206 18.34 1.47 -20.64
C ASP A 206 18.94 1.47 -22.06
#